data_AF-A0A239PRF3-F1
#
_entry.id   AF-A0A239PRF3-F1
#
_cell.length_a   1.000
_cell.length_b   1.000
_cell.length_c   1.000
_cell.angle_alpha   90.00
_cell.angle_beta   90.00
_cell.angle_gamma   90.00
#
_symmetry.space_group_name_H-M   'P 1'
#
loop_
_entity.id
_entity.type
_entity.pdbx_description
1 polymer ?
#
loop_
_entity_poly.entity_id
_entity_poly.type
_entity_poly.pdbx_seq_one_letter_code
_entity_poly.pdbx_strand_id
1 'polypeptide(L)'
;MSVKRRAASLQMGWEFVMTCFRCVLLAVSAATAFAASAAHASTITINGVDHDESAFIDGVTLNSGSFQAHLAPTPEAGLIGGDTSTAIQCVVDSGPCSFTAHFIDNVAFNGTGNDIVLYAVGGSGHELFDISINGVTLANQGAQLTGEMANGYALLAYALDLDLFGVAANAVISSLTVTIGRGGVNPEDFVAFAALNNEKTLVNPVPGAIWLFGTALAGVGLFGARRRKKMGA
;
A
#
# COMPACT_ATOMS: atom_id res chain seq x y z
N MET A 1 -50.90 10.81 58.44
CA MET A 1 -50.09 9.92 57.57
C MET A 1 -50.00 10.53 56.17
N SER A 2 -49.09 11.49 56.04
CA SER A 2 -48.70 12.19 54.82
C SER A 2 -47.17 12.11 54.78
N VAL A 3 -46.53 12.43 53.64
CA VAL A 3 -45.06 12.47 53.39
C VAL A 3 -44.46 11.28 52.64
N LYS A 4 -44.85 10.01 52.83
CA LYS A 4 -44.11 8.88 52.19
C LYS A 4 -44.28 8.69 50.67
N ARG A 5 -45.29 9.29 50.02
CA ARG A 5 -45.54 9.07 48.57
C ARG A 5 -44.88 10.07 47.62
N ARG A 6 -44.32 11.18 48.11
CA ARG A 6 -43.68 12.19 47.24
C ARG A 6 -42.19 11.96 46.98
N ALA A 7 -41.51 11.14 47.78
CA ALA A 7 -40.07 10.88 47.59
C ALA A 7 -39.79 9.94 46.41
N ALA A 8 -40.69 9.00 46.10
CA ALA A 8 -40.43 7.98 45.08
C ALA A 8 -40.52 8.50 43.62
N SER A 9 -41.27 9.58 43.34
CA SER A 9 -41.42 10.07 41.96
C SER A 9 -40.29 10.99 41.51
N LEU A 10 -39.52 11.57 42.44
CA LEU A 10 -38.36 12.41 42.12
C LEU A 10 -37.10 11.57 41.86
N GLN A 11 -36.99 10.40 42.49
CA GLN A 11 -35.83 9.52 42.36
C GLN A 11 -35.78 8.76 41.02
N MET A 12 -36.95 8.47 40.40
CA MET A 12 -37.01 7.85 39.08
C MET A 12 -36.68 8.80 37.92
N GLY A 13 -36.84 10.13 38.09
CA GLY A 13 -36.55 11.11 37.04
C GLY A 13 -35.06 11.28 36.76
N TRP A 14 -34.22 11.19 37.80
CA TRP A 14 -32.76 11.40 37.68
C TRP A 14 -32.01 10.22 37.04
N GLU A 15 -32.44 8.98 37.31
CA GLU A 15 -31.87 7.77 36.71
C GLU A 15 -32.13 7.72 35.18
N PHE A 16 -33.30 8.21 34.74
CA PHE A 16 -33.66 8.24 33.32
C PHE A 16 -32.86 9.27 32.53
N VAL A 17 -32.63 10.46 33.11
CA VAL A 17 -31.85 11.53 32.48
C VAL A 17 -30.36 11.16 32.38
N MET A 18 -29.78 10.52 33.40
CA MET A 18 -28.39 10.05 33.34
C MET A 18 -28.18 8.89 32.34
N THR A 19 -29.16 8.02 32.17
CA THR A 19 -29.05 6.88 31.24
C THR A 19 -29.11 7.35 29.77
N CYS A 20 -29.98 8.32 29.45
CA CYS A 20 -30.00 8.93 28.10
C CYS A 20 -28.70 9.69 27.78
N PHE A 21 -28.11 10.39 28.74
CA PHE A 21 -26.85 11.13 28.52
C PHE A 21 -25.65 10.20 28.25
N ARG A 22 -25.61 9.03 28.92
CA ARG A 22 -24.57 8.01 28.70
C ARG A 22 -24.68 7.31 27.34
N CYS A 23 -25.89 7.10 26.82
CA CYS A 23 -26.08 6.54 25.48
C CYS A 23 -25.68 7.52 24.37
N VAL A 24 -25.91 8.83 24.55
CA VAL A 24 -25.50 9.85 23.57
C VAL A 24 -23.98 10.03 23.56
N LEU A 25 -23.31 10.02 24.71
CA LEU A 25 -21.83 10.14 24.78
C LEU A 25 -21.08 8.95 24.15
N LEU A 26 -21.66 7.74 24.21
CA LEU A 26 -21.11 6.53 23.57
C LEU A 26 -21.33 6.50 22.05
N ALA A 27 -22.44 7.08 21.57
CA ALA A 27 -22.71 7.18 20.14
C ALA A 27 -21.83 8.25 19.46
N VAL A 28 -21.53 9.36 20.15
CA VAL A 28 -20.69 10.44 19.61
C VAL A 28 -19.21 10.01 19.51
N SER A 29 -18.70 9.22 20.45
CA SER A 29 -17.32 8.72 20.42
C SER A 29 -17.10 7.62 19.35
N ALA A 30 -18.12 6.82 19.03
CA ALA A 30 -18.07 5.85 17.93
C ALA A 30 -18.15 6.52 16.53
N ALA A 31 -18.86 7.64 16.40
CA ALA A 31 -18.95 8.39 15.14
C ALA A 31 -17.66 9.17 14.83
N THR A 32 -16.92 9.65 15.84
CA THR A 32 -15.62 10.31 15.64
C THR A 32 -14.47 9.33 15.39
N ALA A 33 -14.59 8.06 15.79
CA ALA A 33 -13.58 7.04 15.50
C ALA A 33 -13.58 6.56 14.04
N PHE A 34 -14.68 6.77 13.30
CA PHE A 34 -14.81 6.35 11.90
C PHE A 34 -14.32 7.41 10.88
N ALA A 35 -14.03 8.63 11.32
CA ALA A 35 -13.55 9.71 10.44
C ALA A 35 -12.02 9.89 10.47
N ALA A 36 -11.28 9.05 11.21
CA ALA A 36 -9.87 9.26 11.52
C ALA A 36 -8.88 8.39 10.73
N SER A 37 -9.31 7.71 9.66
CA SER A 37 -8.41 6.85 8.87
C SER A 37 -8.40 7.21 7.38
N ALA A 38 -8.39 8.49 7.04
CA ALA A 38 -7.66 8.90 5.85
C ALA A 38 -6.21 9.11 6.30
N ALA A 39 -5.48 8.02 6.47
CA ALA A 39 -4.02 8.11 6.61
C ALA A 39 -3.53 8.77 5.32
N HIS A 40 -3.16 10.06 5.41
CA HIS A 40 -2.37 10.70 4.37
C HIS A 40 -1.16 9.81 4.18
N ALA A 41 -1.03 9.19 3.01
CA ALA A 41 0.14 8.42 2.71
C ALA A 41 1.36 9.32 2.86
N SER A 42 2.45 8.79 3.40
CA SER A 42 3.69 9.54 3.40
C SER A 42 4.13 9.72 1.94
N THR A 43 4.58 10.93 1.61
CA THR A 43 5.10 11.23 0.27
C THR A 43 6.59 10.91 0.27
N ILE A 44 7.04 10.14 -0.71
CA ILE A 44 8.45 9.88 -0.98
C ILE A 44 8.82 10.68 -2.23
N THR A 45 9.71 11.63 -2.08
CA THR A 45 10.20 12.44 -3.20
C THR A 45 11.46 11.80 -3.78
N ILE A 46 11.43 11.46 -5.07
CA ILE A 46 12.61 11.02 -5.83
C ILE A 46 12.69 11.92 -7.06
N ASN A 47 13.84 12.54 -7.32
CA ASN A 47 14.02 13.48 -8.43
C ASN A 47 13.06 14.70 -8.40
N GLY A 48 12.70 15.19 -7.20
CA GLY A 48 11.65 16.21 -7.08
C GLY A 48 10.27 15.76 -7.59
N VAL A 49 10.07 14.47 -7.87
CA VAL A 49 8.78 13.85 -8.16
C VAL A 49 8.27 13.20 -6.89
N ASP A 50 7.09 13.64 -6.46
CA ASP A 50 6.41 13.12 -5.29
C ASP A 50 5.65 11.84 -5.65
N HIS A 51 6.02 10.75 -4.98
CA HIS A 51 5.31 9.48 -5.05
C HIS A 51 4.56 9.25 -3.74
N ASP A 52 3.35 8.70 -3.82
CA ASP A 52 2.70 8.09 -2.66
C ASP A 52 3.56 6.89 -2.21
N GLU A 53 3.72 6.65 -0.90
CA GLU A 53 4.35 5.43 -0.39
C GLU A 53 3.71 4.16 -0.97
N SER A 54 2.40 4.16 -1.21
CA SER A 54 1.68 3.08 -1.90
C SER A 54 1.80 3.15 -3.42
N ALA A 55 2.72 3.92 -3.98
CA ALA A 55 3.13 3.79 -5.37
C ALA A 55 4.21 2.72 -5.51
N PHE A 56 4.96 2.45 -4.45
CA PHE A 56 6.08 1.52 -4.48
C PHE A 56 5.62 0.07 -4.33
N ILE A 57 6.46 -0.83 -4.80
CA ILE A 57 6.25 -2.26 -4.61
C ILE A 57 6.52 -2.63 -3.16
N ASP A 58 5.75 -3.55 -2.62
CA ASP A 58 5.81 -4.01 -1.23
C ASP A 58 6.22 -5.50 -1.12
N GLY A 59 6.40 -6.16 -2.27
CA GLY A 59 6.92 -7.51 -2.35
C GLY A 59 7.77 -7.74 -3.60
N VAL A 60 8.78 -8.60 -3.47
CA VAL A 60 9.61 -9.06 -4.58
C VAL A 60 9.76 -10.57 -4.52
N THR A 61 9.70 -11.23 -5.66
CA THR A 61 10.06 -12.65 -5.83
C THR A 61 11.15 -12.77 -6.88
N LEU A 62 12.31 -13.30 -6.51
CA LEU A 62 13.38 -13.56 -7.48
C LEU A 62 13.07 -14.85 -8.24
N ASN A 63 12.89 -14.75 -9.56
CA ASN A 63 12.46 -15.87 -10.41
C ASN A 63 13.66 -16.65 -10.96
N SER A 64 14.69 -15.94 -11.45
CA SER A 64 15.88 -16.53 -12.07
C SER A 64 17.07 -15.56 -12.07
N GLY A 65 18.26 -16.10 -12.34
CA GLY A 65 19.51 -15.34 -12.34
C GLY A 65 20.15 -15.27 -10.95
N SER A 66 21.20 -14.46 -10.82
CA SER A 66 21.90 -14.24 -9.55
C SER A 66 21.75 -12.78 -9.14
N PHE A 67 21.21 -12.58 -7.95
CA PHE A 67 21.02 -11.26 -7.37
C PHE A 67 21.90 -11.08 -6.14
N GLN A 68 22.51 -9.90 -6.01
CA GLN A 68 23.20 -9.48 -4.80
C GLN A 68 22.51 -8.27 -4.18
N ALA A 69 22.46 -8.24 -2.86
CA ALA A 69 21.94 -7.11 -2.10
C ALA A 69 23.08 -6.10 -1.86
N HIS A 70 22.80 -4.82 -2.07
CA HIS A 70 23.68 -3.74 -1.67
C HIS A 70 23.02 -2.94 -0.54
N LEU A 71 23.65 -2.94 0.63
CA LEU A 71 23.17 -2.27 1.86
C LEU A 71 21.78 -2.73 2.36
N ALA A 72 21.13 -3.68 1.69
CA ALA A 72 19.92 -4.37 2.12
C ALA A 72 20.23 -5.73 2.79
N PRO A 73 19.37 -6.22 3.70
CA PRO A 73 19.55 -7.52 4.34
C PRO A 73 19.37 -8.71 3.38
N THR A 74 18.54 -8.56 2.35
CA THR A 74 18.35 -9.53 1.25
C THR A 74 18.17 -8.79 -0.07
N PRO A 75 18.36 -9.43 -1.23
CA PRO A 75 18.13 -8.76 -2.50
C PRO A 75 16.67 -8.32 -2.66
N GLU A 76 15.68 -9.10 -2.19
CA GLU A 76 14.27 -8.71 -2.24
C GLU A 76 14.02 -7.40 -1.49
N ALA A 77 14.65 -7.22 -0.32
CA ALA A 77 14.50 -6.01 0.48
C ALA A 77 15.10 -4.76 -0.18
N GLY A 78 16.06 -4.91 -1.10
CA GLY A 78 16.72 -3.78 -1.77
C GLY A 78 15.89 -3.10 -2.87
N LEU A 79 14.69 -3.61 -3.16
CA LEU A 79 13.77 -3.05 -4.16
C LEU A 79 12.40 -2.67 -3.56
N ILE A 80 12.13 -3.02 -2.31
CA ILE A 80 10.86 -2.79 -1.64
C ILE A 80 10.81 -1.35 -1.12
N GLY A 81 9.69 -0.67 -1.38
CA GLY A 81 9.52 0.74 -1.02
C GLY A 81 10.30 1.67 -1.95
N GLY A 82 10.63 2.86 -1.42
CA GLY A 82 11.32 3.94 -2.15
C GLY A 82 12.69 4.31 -1.58
N ASP A 83 13.35 3.40 -0.85
CA ASP A 83 14.66 3.67 -0.24
C ASP A 83 15.79 3.56 -1.25
N THR A 84 16.20 4.71 -1.80
CA THR A 84 17.30 4.80 -2.77
C THR A 84 18.69 4.54 -2.17
N SER A 85 18.80 4.32 -0.85
CA SER A 85 20.07 3.93 -0.21
C SER A 85 20.33 2.43 -0.26
N THR A 86 19.33 1.63 -0.59
CA THR A 86 19.47 0.20 -0.82
C THR A 86 19.39 -0.13 -2.30
N ALA A 87 20.00 -1.24 -2.72
CA ALA A 87 19.93 -1.65 -4.12
C ALA A 87 19.98 -3.16 -4.28
N ILE A 88 19.63 -3.60 -5.48
CA ILE A 88 19.90 -4.93 -5.98
C ILE A 88 20.85 -4.83 -7.17
N GLN A 89 21.70 -5.83 -7.28
CA GLN A 89 22.55 -6.05 -8.43
C GLN A 89 22.14 -7.34 -9.13
N CYS A 90 21.93 -7.28 -10.43
CA CYS A 90 21.86 -8.46 -11.29
C CYS A 90 23.28 -8.82 -11.75
N VAL A 91 23.78 -9.97 -11.33
CA VAL A 91 25.10 -10.46 -11.75
C VAL A 91 24.99 -11.05 -13.16
N VAL A 92 24.97 -10.19 -14.17
CA VAL A 92 24.67 -10.57 -15.57
C VAL A 92 25.67 -11.53 -16.21
N ASP A 93 26.89 -11.62 -15.68
CA ASP A 93 27.87 -12.64 -16.09
C ASP A 93 27.37 -14.08 -15.82
N SER A 94 26.37 -14.23 -14.96
CA SER A 94 25.69 -15.51 -14.67
C SER A 94 24.44 -15.75 -15.53
N GLY A 95 24.08 -14.81 -16.41
CA GLY A 95 22.87 -14.82 -17.22
C GLY A 95 21.86 -13.73 -16.84
N PRO A 96 20.74 -13.63 -17.57
CA PRO A 96 19.71 -12.63 -17.30
C PRO A 96 19.03 -12.89 -15.95
N CYS A 97 18.75 -11.82 -15.21
CA CYS A 97 18.01 -11.93 -13.95
C CYS A 97 16.55 -11.57 -14.15
N SER A 98 15.67 -12.27 -13.45
CA SER A 98 14.23 -12.01 -13.50
C SER A 98 13.68 -11.95 -12.09
N PHE A 99 12.87 -10.94 -11.81
CA PHE A 99 12.12 -10.82 -10.56
C PHE A 99 10.67 -10.44 -10.86
N THR A 100 9.77 -10.77 -9.94
CA THR A 100 8.39 -10.34 -9.93
C THR A 100 8.21 -9.31 -8.82
N ALA A 101 7.90 -8.09 -9.20
CA ALA A 101 7.45 -7.03 -8.31
C ALA A 101 5.97 -7.24 -7.97
N HIS A 102 5.59 -7.06 -6.72
CA HIS A 102 4.23 -7.18 -6.24
C HIS A 102 3.77 -5.86 -5.62
N PHE A 103 2.50 -5.56 -5.86
CA PHE A 103 1.71 -4.51 -5.22
C PHE A 103 0.65 -5.23 -4.37
N ILE A 104 0.92 -5.47 -3.09
CA ILE A 104 0.11 -6.29 -2.18
C ILE A 104 -1.03 -5.47 -1.58
N ASP A 105 -0.77 -4.23 -1.17
CA ASP A 105 -1.80 -3.31 -0.63
C ASP A 105 -2.26 -2.23 -1.63
N ASN A 106 -1.62 -2.17 -2.78
CA ASN A 106 -1.84 -1.23 -3.87
C ASN A 106 -1.99 -1.96 -5.21
N VAL A 107 -2.38 -1.21 -6.25
CA VAL A 107 -2.34 -1.69 -7.63
C VAL A 107 -1.79 -0.59 -8.54
N ALA A 108 -1.08 -1.00 -9.57
CA ALA A 108 -0.71 -0.13 -10.67
C ALA A 108 -1.75 -0.23 -11.81
N PHE A 109 -1.83 0.81 -12.64
CA PHE A 109 -2.72 0.84 -13.81
C PHE A 109 -1.92 1.14 -15.06
N ASN A 110 -2.27 0.45 -16.15
CA ASN A 110 -1.83 0.85 -17.48
C ASN A 110 -2.71 2.00 -17.97
N GLY A 111 -2.25 3.24 -17.78
CA GLY A 111 -2.91 4.47 -18.15
C GLY A 111 -2.46 4.97 -19.53
N THR A 112 -2.37 6.29 -19.68
CA THR A 112 -1.80 6.91 -20.88
C THR A 112 -0.36 7.35 -20.61
N GLY A 113 0.59 6.94 -21.45
CA GLY A 113 2.00 7.31 -21.32
C GLY A 113 2.74 6.38 -20.37
N ASN A 114 3.73 6.90 -19.63
CA ASN A 114 4.51 6.06 -18.72
C ASN A 114 3.68 5.68 -17.48
N ASP A 115 3.69 4.39 -17.13
CA ASP A 115 2.85 3.84 -16.06
C ASP A 115 3.63 3.36 -14.85
N ILE A 116 4.88 3.00 -15.07
CA ILE A 116 5.80 2.56 -14.03
C ILE A 116 7.14 3.25 -14.20
N VAL A 117 7.87 3.37 -13.09
CA VAL A 117 9.24 3.85 -13.08
C VAL A 117 10.11 2.87 -12.30
N LEU A 118 11.19 2.45 -12.95
CA LEU A 118 12.24 1.67 -12.33
C LEU A 118 13.44 2.58 -12.10
N TYR A 119 13.83 2.75 -10.85
CA TYR A 119 14.98 3.55 -10.46
C TYR A 119 16.22 2.68 -10.36
N ALA A 120 17.31 3.21 -10.91
CA ALA A 120 18.59 2.55 -11.04
C ALA A 120 19.72 3.50 -10.64
N VAL A 121 20.92 2.98 -10.49
CA VAL A 121 22.10 3.83 -10.31
C VAL A 121 23.13 3.59 -11.42
N GLY A 122 23.79 4.66 -11.81
CA GLY A 122 24.70 4.70 -12.93
C GLY A 122 26.00 5.43 -12.61
N GLY A 123 27.12 4.89 -13.09
CA GLY A 123 28.41 5.60 -13.18
C GLY A 123 28.40 6.69 -14.26
N SER A 124 27.46 6.61 -15.22
CA SER A 124 27.18 7.66 -16.21
C SER A 124 25.70 7.67 -16.59
N GLY A 125 25.20 8.76 -17.16
CA GLY A 125 23.79 8.89 -17.60
C GLY A 125 23.37 8.01 -18.78
N HIS A 126 24.12 6.95 -19.09
CA HIS A 126 23.95 6.10 -20.28
C HIS A 126 23.96 4.61 -19.95
N GLU A 127 23.32 4.21 -18.85
CA GLU A 127 23.04 2.80 -18.61
C GLU A 127 21.90 2.33 -19.52
N LEU A 128 22.15 1.24 -20.24
CA LEU A 128 21.20 0.62 -21.17
C LEU A 128 20.82 -0.75 -20.63
N PHE A 129 19.53 -0.96 -20.40
CA PHE A 129 19.01 -2.28 -20.02
C PHE A 129 18.06 -2.81 -21.08
N ASP A 130 18.12 -4.11 -21.29
CA ASP A 130 17.08 -4.83 -22.01
C ASP A 130 16.01 -5.22 -20.97
N ILE A 131 14.83 -4.62 -21.09
CA ILE A 131 13.73 -4.80 -20.14
C ILE A 131 12.64 -5.63 -20.81
N SER A 132 12.26 -6.74 -20.17
CA SER A 132 11.15 -7.58 -20.61
C SER A 132 10.02 -7.57 -19.61
N ILE A 133 8.80 -7.33 -20.09
CA ILE A 133 7.55 -7.39 -19.34
C ILE A 133 6.55 -8.20 -20.17
N ASN A 134 5.83 -9.13 -19.53
CA ASN A 134 4.85 -10.00 -20.20
C ASN A 134 5.41 -10.75 -21.44
N GLY A 135 6.71 -11.07 -21.41
CA GLY A 135 7.41 -11.74 -22.51
C GLY A 135 7.75 -10.86 -23.71
N VAL A 136 7.39 -9.57 -23.70
CA VAL A 136 7.81 -8.58 -24.69
C VAL A 136 9.07 -7.89 -24.17
N THR A 137 10.13 -7.89 -24.97
CA THR A 137 11.39 -7.25 -24.60
C THR A 137 11.59 -5.97 -25.40
N LEU A 138 11.78 -4.86 -24.70
CA LEU A 138 12.29 -3.63 -25.27
C LEU A 138 13.80 -3.55 -25.01
N ALA A 139 14.58 -3.59 -26.08
CA ALA A 139 16.03 -3.56 -25.99
C ALA A 139 16.59 -2.14 -25.84
N ASN A 140 17.77 -2.02 -25.23
CA ASN A 140 18.52 -0.77 -25.08
C ASN A 140 17.68 0.39 -24.53
N GLN A 141 16.85 0.13 -23.52
CA GLN A 141 16.13 1.19 -22.84
C GLN A 141 17.13 2.12 -22.16
N GLY A 142 17.06 3.40 -22.50
CA GLY A 142 17.92 4.43 -21.94
C GLY A 142 17.31 5.02 -20.68
N ALA A 143 18.10 5.11 -19.63
CA ALA A 143 17.70 5.84 -18.43
C ALA A 143 17.72 7.34 -18.66
N GLN A 144 16.88 8.05 -17.91
CA GLN A 144 17.01 9.48 -17.72
C GLN A 144 17.75 9.76 -16.42
N LEU A 145 18.70 10.71 -16.46
CA LEU A 145 19.31 11.24 -15.25
C LEU A 145 18.26 11.98 -14.44
N THR A 146 18.19 11.66 -13.15
CA THR A 146 17.40 12.45 -12.20
C THR A 146 18.14 13.72 -11.80
N GLY A 147 19.47 13.67 -11.73
CA GLY A 147 20.28 14.75 -11.15
C GLY A 147 20.44 14.63 -9.64
N GLU A 148 19.90 13.56 -9.05
CA GLU A 148 20.16 13.15 -7.67
C GLU A 148 21.25 12.06 -7.62
N MET A 149 21.73 11.79 -6.41
CA MET A 149 22.72 10.76 -6.14
C MET A 149 22.16 9.71 -5.19
N ALA A 150 22.41 8.45 -5.49
CA ALA A 150 22.07 7.31 -4.65
C ALA A 150 23.32 6.44 -4.53
N ASN A 151 23.71 6.11 -3.29
CA ASN A 151 24.90 5.29 -3.00
C ASN A 151 26.22 5.80 -3.63
N GLY A 152 26.33 7.12 -3.81
CA GLY A 152 27.52 7.72 -4.44
C GLY A 152 27.55 7.66 -5.97
N TYR A 153 26.48 7.16 -6.60
CA TYR A 153 26.30 7.10 -8.05
C TYR A 153 25.13 7.98 -8.50
N ALA A 154 25.09 8.30 -9.80
CA ALA A 154 23.99 9.08 -10.34
C ALA A 154 22.71 8.25 -10.32
N LEU A 155 21.63 8.82 -9.79
CA LEU A 155 20.32 8.17 -9.82
C LEU A 155 19.71 8.33 -11.23
N LEU A 156 19.15 7.22 -11.70
CA LEU A 156 18.61 7.03 -13.03
C LEU A 156 17.16 6.57 -12.94
N ALA A 157 16.32 6.99 -13.89
CA ALA A 157 14.93 6.60 -13.98
C ALA A 157 14.60 6.00 -15.35
N TYR A 158 14.03 4.80 -15.35
CA TYR A 158 13.42 4.14 -16.50
C TYR A 158 11.90 4.28 -16.38
N ALA A 159 11.35 5.32 -17.00
CA ALA A 159 9.90 5.48 -17.11
C ALA A 159 9.41 4.62 -18.28
N LEU A 160 8.51 3.68 -18.00
CA LEU A 160 8.06 2.68 -18.97
C LEU A 160 6.55 2.81 -19.19
N ASP A 161 6.17 2.88 -20.46
CA ASP A 161 4.80 2.78 -20.95
C ASP A 161 4.44 1.32 -21.17
N LEU A 162 3.42 0.82 -20.48
CA LEU A 162 3.06 -0.60 -20.48
C LEU A 162 2.31 -1.02 -21.76
N ASP A 163 1.75 -0.08 -22.52
CA ASP A 163 1.18 -0.37 -23.84
C ASP A 163 2.26 -0.91 -24.79
N LEU A 164 3.51 -0.44 -24.65
CA LEU A 164 4.64 -0.92 -25.46
C LEU A 164 5.01 -2.39 -25.18
N PHE A 165 4.59 -2.91 -24.02
CA PHE A 165 4.77 -4.31 -23.62
C PHE A 165 3.51 -5.16 -23.88
N GLY A 166 2.50 -4.58 -24.53
CA GLY A 166 1.25 -5.27 -24.87
C GLY A 166 0.33 -5.49 -23.66
N VAL A 167 0.50 -4.74 -22.59
CA VAL A 167 -0.48 -4.70 -21.50
C VAL A 167 -1.73 -3.97 -22.02
N ALA A 168 -2.92 -4.47 -21.69
CA ALA A 168 -4.15 -3.83 -22.16
C ALA A 168 -4.35 -2.49 -21.45
N ALA A 169 -4.84 -1.47 -22.16
CA ALA A 169 -5.18 -0.18 -21.56
C ALA A 169 -6.19 -0.34 -20.41
N ASN A 170 -5.98 0.39 -19.33
CA ASN A 170 -6.68 0.32 -18.04
C ASN A 170 -6.58 -1.04 -17.33
N ALA A 171 -5.63 -1.91 -17.71
CA ALA A 171 -5.38 -3.12 -16.95
C ALA A 171 -4.90 -2.78 -15.53
N VAL A 172 -5.46 -3.49 -14.57
CA VAL A 172 -5.04 -3.44 -13.16
C VAL A 172 -3.90 -4.44 -12.97
N ILE A 173 -2.80 -3.99 -12.39
CA ILE A 173 -1.56 -4.73 -12.25
C ILE A 173 -1.26 -4.86 -10.76
N SER A 174 -1.46 -6.08 -10.23
CA SER A 174 -1.06 -6.44 -8.86
C SER A 174 0.36 -6.98 -8.79
N SER A 175 0.92 -7.40 -9.92
CA SER A 175 2.30 -7.87 -10.01
C SER A 175 2.83 -7.77 -11.42
N LEU A 176 4.14 -7.59 -11.53
CA LEU A 176 4.83 -7.45 -12.79
C LEU A 176 6.15 -8.22 -12.77
N THR A 177 6.31 -9.15 -13.70
CA THR A 177 7.60 -9.81 -13.90
C THR A 177 8.48 -8.96 -14.81
N VAL A 178 9.65 -8.60 -14.30
CA VAL A 178 10.68 -7.87 -15.03
C VAL A 178 11.88 -8.77 -15.22
N THR A 179 12.33 -8.89 -16.47
CA THR A 179 13.59 -9.56 -16.80
C THR A 179 14.59 -8.55 -17.33
N ILE A 180 15.80 -8.62 -16.78
CA ILE A 180 16.96 -7.81 -17.13
C ILE A 180 17.85 -8.66 -18.03
N GLY A 181 17.79 -8.40 -19.34
CA GLY A 181 18.50 -9.19 -20.37
C GLY A 181 19.97 -8.80 -20.52
N ARG A 182 20.29 -7.54 -20.21
CA ARG A 182 21.62 -6.94 -20.24
C ARG A 182 21.67 -5.91 -19.12
N GLY A 183 22.71 -6.00 -18.29
CA GLY A 183 22.96 -5.14 -17.14
C GLY A 183 23.82 -3.94 -17.50
N GLY A 184 23.81 -2.94 -16.63
CA GLY A 184 24.71 -1.80 -16.71
C GLY A 184 26.16 -2.18 -16.42
N VAL A 185 27.07 -1.20 -16.52
CA VAL A 185 28.49 -1.42 -16.20
C VAL A 185 28.77 -1.32 -14.70
N ASN A 186 27.78 -0.94 -13.89
CA ASN A 186 27.95 -0.66 -12.46
C ASN A 186 27.60 -1.86 -11.57
N PRO A 187 28.15 -1.90 -10.35
CA PRO A 187 27.87 -2.96 -9.41
C PRO A 187 26.51 -2.83 -8.71
N GLU A 188 25.78 -1.74 -8.87
CA GLU A 188 24.43 -1.58 -8.36
C GLU A 188 23.49 -1.26 -9.53
N ASP A 189 22.42 -2.04 -9.70
CA ASP A 189 21.59 -1.93 -10.90
C ASP A 189 20.26 -1.24 -10.60
N PHE A 190 19.55 -1.61 -9.52
CA PHE A 190 18.21 -1.07 -9.25
C PHE A 190 17.99 -0.77 -7.77
N VAL A 191 17.31 0.35 -7.48
CA VAL A 191 17.13 0.87 -6.12
C VAL A 191 15.67 1.01 -5.69
N ALA A 192 14.74 1.23 -6.63
CA ALA A 192 13.33 1.35 -6.32
C ALA A 192 12.46 1.06 -7.54
N PHE A 193 11.22 0.64 -7.28
CA PHE A 193 10.22 0.41 -8.31
C PHE A 193 8.91 1.03 -7.87
N ALA A 194 8.36 1.95 -8.69
CA ALA A 194 7.09 2.59 -8.40
C ALA A 194 6.14 2.56 -9.59
N ALA A 195 4.84 2.56 -9.29
CA ALA A 195 3.79 2.90 -10.23
C ALA A 195 3.65 4.43 -10.33
N LEU A 196 3.52 4.93 -11.56
CA LEU A 196 3.18 6.33 -11.84
C LEU A 196 1.66 6.54 -11.82
N ASN A 197 0.91 5.49 -12.18
CA ASN A 197 -0.54 5.43 -12.07
C ASN A 197 -0.91 4.36 -11.02
N ASN A 198 -1.33 4.77 -9.82
CA ASN A 198 -1.65 3.84 -8.72
C ASN A 198 -2.94 4.20 -7.98
N GLU A 199 -3.57 3.19 -7.40
CA GLU A 199 -4.65 3.36 -6.42
C GLU A 199 -4.39 2.44 -5.23
N LYS A 200 -4.67 2.95 -4.02
CA LYS A 200 -4.72 2.10 -2.83
C LYS A 200 -5.89 1.16 -2.97
N THR A 201 -5.64 -0.14 -2.83
CA THR A 201 -6.76 -1.07 -2.66
C THR A 201 -7.34 -0.81 -1.28
N LEU A 202 -8.62 -0.40 -1.24
CA LEU A 202 -9.35 -0.42 0.02
C LEU A 202 -9.44 -1.89 0.43
N VAL A 203 -8.54 -2.32 1.32
CA VAL A 203 -8.62 -3.64 1.95
C VAL A 203 -10.02 -3.72 2.57
N ASN A 204 -10.88 -4.46 1.88
CA ASN A 204 -12.27 -4.63 2.27
C ASN A 204 -12.27 -5.09 3.74
N PRO A 205 -12.95 -4.39 4.67
CA PRO A 205 -12.76 -4.63 6.10
C PRO A 205 -12.96 -6.10 6.41
N VAL A 206 -11.91 -6.69 6.99
CA VAL A 206 -11.80 -8.11 7.34
C VAL A 206 -13.11 -8.59 7.99
N PRO A 207 -13.63 -9.79 7.67
CA PRO A 207 -14.89 -10.34 8.19
C PRO A 207 -15.08 -10.29 9.72
N GLY A 208 -14.03 -10.05 10.50
CA GLY A 208 -14.10 -9.80 11.94
C GLY A 208 -14.96 -8.61 12.34
N ALA A 209 -15.00 -7.54 11.54
CA ALA A 209 -15.85 -6.37 11.82
C ALA A 209 -17.34 -6.72 11.70
N ILE A 210 -17.73 -7.51 10.70
CA ILE A 210 -19.13 -7.97 10.53
C ILE A 210 -19.57 -8.84 11.71
N TRP A 211 -18.67 -9.67 12.26
CA TRP A 211 -18.95 -10.46 13.45
C TRP A 211 -19.13 -9.60 14.70
N LEU A 212 -18.33 -8.54 14.85
CA LEU A 212 -18.40 -7.64 16.00
C LEU A 212 -19.67 -6.78 15.97
N PHE A 213 -20.08 -6.31 14.78
CA PHE A 213 -21.36 -5.63 14.60
C PHE A 213 -22.57 -6.59 14.73
N GLY A 214 -22.46 -7.82 14.21
CA GLY A 214 -23.52 -8.83 14.31
C GLY A 214 -23.78 -9.29 15.74
N THR A 215 -22.72 -9.49 16.54
CA THR A 215 -22.83 -9.88 17.96
C THR A 215 -23.29 -8.71 18.84
N ALA A 216 -22.85 -7.48 18.58
CA ALA A 216 -23.33 -6.30 19.28
C ALA A 216 -24.83 -6.07 19.07
N LEU A 217 -25.34 -6.23 17.84
CA LEU A 217 -26.75 -6.05 17.52
C LEU A 217 -27.63 -7.17 18.11
N ALA A 218 -27.17 -8.42 18.05
CA ALA A 218 -27.86 -9.57 18.64
C ALA A 218 -27.90 -9.50 20.18
N GLY A 219 -26.82 -9.04 20.81
CA GLY A 219 -26.76 -8.83 22.25
C GLY A 219 -27.77 -7.78 22.74
N VAL A 220 -27.82 -6.61 22.10
CA VAL A 220 -28.74 -5.53 22.49
C VAL A 220 -30.21 -5.93 22.27
N GLY A 221 -30.53 -6.67 21.20
CA GLY A 221 -31.87 -7.18 20.94
C GLY A 221 -32.39 -8.19 21.97
N LEU A 222 -31.53 -9.10 22.45
CA LEU A 222 -31.89 -10.13 23.43
C LEU A 222 -32.07 -9.57 24.85
N PHE A 223 -31.29 -8.57 25.25
CA PHE A 223 -31.44 -7.92 26.56
C PHE A 223 -32.61 -6.93 26.59
N GLY A 224 -32.95 -6.28 25.48
CA GLY A 224 -34.12 -5.40 25.37
C GLY A 224 -35.46 -6.14 25.38
N ALA A 225 -35.55 -7.31 24.73
CA ALA A 225 -36.79 -8.08 24.63
C ALA A 225 -37.20 -8.77 25.96
N ARG A 226 -36.24 -9.15 26.82
CA ARG A 226 -36.54 -9.84 28.08
C ARG A 226 -37.17 -8.96 29.16
N ARG A 227 -37.05 -7.62 29.08
CA ARG A 227 -37.67 -6.71 30.07
C ARG A 227 -39.14 -6.39 29.81
N ARG A 228 -39.70 -6.69 28.62
CA ARG A 228 -41.11 -6.39 28.31
C ARG A 228 -42.12 -7.47 28.74
N LYS A 229 -41.67 -8.64 29.21
CA LYS A 229 -42.58 -9.76 29.56
C LYS A 229 -42.96 -9.87 31.04
N LYS A 230 -42.59 -8.90 31.89
CA LYS A 230 -42.85 -8.95 33.35
C LYS A 230 -43.69 -7.78 33.90
N MET A 231 -44.56 -7.22 33.07
CA MET A 231 -45.62 -6.29 33.49
C MET A 231 -46.91 -6.70 32.78
N GLY A 232 -47.64 -7.65 33.36
CA GLY A 232 -48.85 -8.21 32.75
C GLY A 232 -49.28 -9.53 33.39
N ALA A 233 -49.45 -9.53 34.71
CA ALA A 233 -50.28 -10.45 35.49
C ALA A 233 -50.46 -9.84 36.88
#